data_AF-A0A7S2UX85-F1
#
_entry.id   AF-A0A7S2UX85-F1
#
_cell.length_a   1.000
_cell.length_b   1.000
_cell.length_c   1.000
_cell.angle_alpha   90.00
_cell.angle_beta   90.00
_cell.angle_gamma   90.00
#
_symmetry.space_group_name_H-M   'P 1'
#
loop_
_entity.id
_entity.type
_entity.pdbx_description
1 polymer ?
#
loop_
_entity_poly.entity_id
_entity_poly.type
_entity_poly.pdbx_seq_one_letter_code
_entity_poly.pdbx_strand_id
1 'polypeptide(L)'
;ANVPFVLRFMIDAGISGASWVELEGGTYNIRAEDKKASRCQIEVDVCFDRVIAHDASDKNYSHLAPLRILSFDIECQGRKGHFPEPEQDPVIQIANVVNVQGEEKPICKNVFTLNSCLPIVGAEVITSETEEDLLQKWSAFLRAVDPDIITGYNIQNFDVPYVLSRAKVLGKRSSKLNRFAEWGRIKSSLARMRETTFESSAHGKRENVETTVEGRVIFDMIQYMYRNHKLSSYSLNNVSAEF
;
A
#
# COMPACT_ATOMS: atom_id res chain seq x y z
N ALA A 1 -19.61 -25.76 -10.51
CA ALA A 1 -18.25 -25.60 -9.94
C ALA A 1 -18.30 -24.51 -8.87
N ASN A 2 -17.74 -24.74 -7.68
CA ASN A 2 -17.70 -23.74 -6.60
C ASN A 2 -16.41 -22.91 -6.74
N VAL A 3 -16.49 -21.78 -7.45
CA VAL A 3 -15.35 -20.90 -7.74
C VAL A 3 -15.75 -19.46 -7.35
N PRO A 4 -14.87 -18.68 -6.70
CA PRO A 4 -15.14 -17.27 -6.39
C PRO A 4 -15.55 -16.49 -7.64
N PHE A 5 -16.52 -15.59 -7.52
CA PHE A 5 -17.11 -14.87 -8.66
C PHE A 5 -16.06 -14.14 -9.52
N VAL A 6 -15.13 -13.41 -8.89
CA VAL A 6 -14.06 -12.69 -9.60
C VAL A 6 -13.16 -13.66 -10.38
N LEU A 7 -12.81 -14.79 -9.78
CA LEU A 7 -12.00 -15.81 -10.43
C LEU A 7 -12.74 -16.46 -11.60
N ARG A 8 -14.05 -16.73 -11.45
CA ARG A 8 -14.88 -17.25 -12.55
C ARG A 8 -14.91 -16.28 -13.73
N PHE A 9 -15.13 -14.98 -13.46
CA PHE A 9 -15.09 -13.94 -14.49
C PHE A 9 -13.74 -13.89 -15.21
N MET A 10 -12.62 -13.90 -14.46
CA MET A 10 -11.28 -13.93 -15.05
C MET A 10 -11.08 -15.15 -15.96
N ILE A 11 -11.51 -16.34 -15.54
CA ILE A 11 -11.40 -17.56 -16.36
C ILE A 11 -12.29 -17.46 -17.61
N ASP A 12 -13.53 -16.97 -17.49
CA ASP A 12 -14.45 -16.82 -18.63
C ASP A 12 -13.95 -15.81 -19.66
N ALA A 13 -13.35 -14.70 -19.21
CA ALA A 13 -12.82 -13.64 -20.05
C ALA A 13 -11.37 -13.89 -20.52
N GLY A 14 -10.73 -14.98 -20.09
CA GLY A 14 -9.32 -15.25 -20.39
C GLY A 14 -8.32 -14.27 -19.77
N ILE A 15 -8.71 -13.57 -18.70
CA ILE A 15 -7.88 -12.60 -17.99
C ILE A 15 -7.02 -13.33 -16.95
N SER A 16 -5.71 -13.21 -17.05
CA SER A 16 -4.78 -13.70 -16.02
C SER A 16 -4.34 -12.59 -15.07
N GLY A 17 -3.74 -12.97 -13.94
CA GLY A 17 -3.21 -11.98 -13.00
C GLY A 17 -2.08 -11.19 -13.64
N ALA A 18 -2.12 -9.85 -13.50
CA ALA A 18 -1.13 -8.93 -14.06
C ALA A 18 -0.97 -8.98 -15.60
N SER A 19 -1.99 -9.42 -16.34
CA SER A 19 -2.01 -9.30 -17.81
C SER A 19 -2.50 -7.93 -18.28
N TRP A 20 -2.23 -7.62 -19.55
CA TRP A 20 -2.82 -6.47 -20.21
C TRP A 20 -4.26 -6.74 -20.62
N VAL A 21 -5.08 -5.70 -20.51
CA VAL A 21 -6.45 -5.67 -21.03
C VAL A 21 -6.61 -4.46 -21.93
N GLU A 22 -7.43 -4.59 -22.95
CA GLU A 22 -7.74 -3.53 -23.91
C GLU A 22 -9.24 -3.30 -23.98
N LEU A 23 -9.61 -2.02 -24.13
CA LEU A 23 -10.97 -1.59 -24.38
C LEU A 23 -11.00 -0.87 -25.72
N GLU A 24 -11.70 -1.44 -26.70
CA GLU A 24 -11.78 -0.88 -28.05
C GLU A 24 -12.54 0.46 -28.05
N GLY A 25 -12.12 1.41 -28.89
CA GLY A 25 -12.78 2.70 -29.02
C GLY A 25 -14.28 2.58 -29.32
N GLY A 26 -15.11 3.31 -28.59
CA GLY A 26 -16.57 3.26 -28.74
C GLY A 26 -17.27 2.13 -27.98
N THR A 27 -16.53 1.24 -27.30
CA THR A 27 -17.10 0.16 -26.48
C THR A 27 -17.26 0.50 -25.00
N TYR A 28 -16.68 1.61 -24.56
CA TYR A 28 -16.73 2.09 -23.17
C TYR A 28 -17.20 3.54 -23.11
N ASN A 29 -17.75 3.91 -21.94
CA ASN A 29 -18.11 5.29 -21.63
C ASN A 29 -17.19 5.83 -20.54
N ILE A 30 -16.54 6.97 -20.78
CA ILE A 30 -15.78 7.66 -19.74
C ILE A 30 -16.76 8.31 -18.78
N ARG A 31 -16.59 8.06 -17.48
CA ARG A 31 -17.44 8.67 -16.46
C ARG A 31 -17.14 10.16 -16.33
N ALA A 32 -18.22 10.94 -16.27
CA ALA A 32 -18.15 12.37 -15.95
C ALA A 32 -17.52 12.59 -14.56
N GLU A 33 -16.79 13.70 -14.40
CA GLU A 33 -15.96 13.96 -13.21
C GLU A 33 -16.79 14.00 -11.91
N ASP A 34 -17.99 14.57 -11.96
CA ASP A 34 -18.95 14.63 -10.85
C ASP A 34 -19.53 13.26 -10.47
N LYS A 35 -19.43 12.28 -11.37
CA LYS A 35 -19.91 10.89 -11.18
C LYS A 35 -18.81 9.89 -10.84
N LYS A 36 -17.54 10.30 -10.86
CA LYS A 36 -16.42 9.40 -10.53
C LYS A 36 -16.47 8.93 -9.09
N ALA A 37 -16.50 7.61 -8.89
CA ALA A 37 -16.45 6.98 -7.57
C ALA A 37 -15.00 6.77 -7.10
N SER A 38 -14.03 6.80 -8.02
CA SER A 38 -12.61 6.63 -7.72
C SER A 38 -11.83 7.95 -7.79
N ARG A 39 -10.57 7.90 -7.37
CA ARG A 39 -9.56 8.95 -7.52
C ARG A 39 -8.68 8.73 -8.76
N CYS A 40 -9.00 7.73 -9.59
CA CYS A 40 -8.24 7.42 -10.80
C CYS A 40 -8.41 8.53 -11.84
N GLN A 41 -7.38 8.73 -12.66
CA GLN A 41 -7.42 9.70 -13.76
C GLN A 41 -8.49 9.32 -14.79
N ILE A 42 -8.56 8.04 -15.11
CA ILE A 42 -9.51 7.45 -16.07
C ILE A 42 -10.44 6.49 -15.31
N GLU A 43 -11.74 6.73 -15.41
CA GLU A 43 -12.78 5.85 -14.87
C GLU A 43 -13.81 5.62 -15.99
N VAL A 44 -14.04 4.36 -16.33
CA VAL A 44 -14.86 3.97 -17.48
C VAL A 44 -15.89 2.92 -17.08
N ASP A 45 -17.04 2.96 -17.76
CA ASP A 45 -18.03 1.90 -17.75
C ASP A 45 -17.94 1.11 -19.06
N VAL A 46 -17.80 -0.21 -18.96
CA VAL A 46 -17.69 -1.12 -20.10
C VAL A 46 -18.45 -2.41 -19.82
N CYS A 47 -19.07 -2.99 -20.84
CA CYS A 47 -19.71 -4.30 -20.73
C CYS A 47 -18.65 -5.40 -20.66
N PHE A 48 -18.91 -6.45 -19.87
CA PHE A 48 -17.94 -7.49 -19.56
C PHE A 48 -17.43 -8.25 -20.82
N ASP A 49 -18.27 -8.33 -21.86
CA ASP A 49 -18.01 -9.00 -23.14
C ASP A 49 -17.22 -8.12 -24.14
N ARG A 50 -16.87 -6.88 -23.74
CA ARG A 50 -16.06 -5.94 -24.54
C ARG A 50 -14.64 -5.78 -24.04
N VAL A 51 -14.27 -6.47 -22.95
CA VAL A 51 -12.90 -6.48 -22.44
C VAL A 51 -12.09 -7.48 -23.24
N ILE A 52 -11.03 -7.02 -23.90
CA ILE A 52 -10.11 -7.87 -24.64
C ILE A 52 -8.94 -8.21 -23.71
N ALA A 53 -8.77 -9.48 -23.38
CA ALA A 53 -7.64 -9.96 -22.58
C ALA A 53 -6.48 -10.34 -23.50
N HIS A 54 -5.28 -9.86 -23.18
CA HIS A 54 -4.07 -10.20 -23.92
C HIS A 54 -3.25 -11.25 -23.18
N ASP A 55 -2.73 -12.22 -23.93
CA ASP A 55 -1.87 -13.27 -23.38
C ASP A 55 -0.51 -12.67 -22.98
N ALA A 56 -0.11 -12.86 -21.73
CA ALA A 56 1.15 -12.36 -21.19
C ALA A 56 2.40 -13.02 -21.85
N SER A 57 2.23 -14.12 -22.59
CA SER A 57 3.27 -14.74 -23.39
C SER A 57 3.49 -14.07 -24.75
N ASP A 58 2.55 -13.23 -25.21
CA ASP A 58 2.76 -12.37 -26.38
C ASP A 58 3.79 -11.29 -26.03
N LYS A 59 4.83 -11.17 -26.83
CA LYS A 59 5.92 -10.20 -26.65
C LYS A 59 5.42 -8.75 -26.62
N ASN A 60 4.31 -8.44 -27.29
CA ASN A 60 3.72 -7.11 -27.27
C ASN A 60 3.10 -6.78 -25.90
N TYR A 61 2.70 -7.80 -25.13
CA TYR A 61 2.00 -7.68 -23.85
C TYR A 61 2.75 -8.35 -22.68
N SER A 62 3.99 -8.77 -22.88
CA SER A 62 4.83 -9.35 -21.82
C SER A 62 5.57 -8.31 -20.98
N HIS A 63 5.45 -7.02 -21.34
CA HIS A 63 6.13 -5.93 -20.64
C HIS A 63 5.35 -5.51 -19.40
N LEU A 64 6.07 -4.95 -18.41
CA LEU A 64 5.46 -4.44 -17.18
C LEU A 64 5.07 -2.97 -17.37
N ALA A 65 3.92 -2.60 -16.80
CA ALA A 65 3.54 -1.20 -16.66
C ALA A 65 4.53 -0.46 -15.72
N PRO A 66 4.69 0.87 -15.86
CA PRO A 66 5.53 1.69 -14.99
C PRO A 66 4.84 1.91 -13.63
N LEU A 67 4.72 0.83 -12.85
CA LEU A 67 4.05 0.83 -11.54
C LEU A 67 4.75 1.76 -10.56
N ARG A 68 3.97 2.55 -9.81
CA ARG A 68 4.50 3.36 -8.70
C ARG A 68 4.60 2.50 -7.45
N ILE A 69 5.80 2.40 -6.88
CA ILE A 69 6.11 1.59 -5.72
C ILE A 69 6.50 2.53 -4.57
N LEU A 70 5.67 2.59 -3.55
CA LEU A 70 5.94 3.33 -2.32
C LEU A 70 6.50 2.37 -1.26
N SER A 71 7.76 2.56 -0.88
CA SER A 71 8.31 1.97 0.34
C SER A 71 8.20 2.97 1.48
N PHE A 72 7.72 2.56 2.65
CA PHE A 72 7.65 3.43 3.82
C PHE A 72 7.97 2.69 5.12
N ASP A 73 8.38 3.46 6.12
CA ASP A 73 8.77 3.03 7.46
C ASP A 73 8.41 4.12 8.48
N ILE A 74 8.05 3.73 9.70
CA ILE A 74 7.66 4.67 10.77
C ILE A 74 8.58 4.60 11.98
N GLU A 75 8.68 5.72 12.68
CA GLU A 75 9.30 5.79 14.00
C GLU A 75 8.30 6.27 15.05
N CYS A 76 8.30 5.58 16.19
CA CYS A 76 7.40 5.87 17.31
C CYS A 76 8.21 6.22 18.57
N GLN A 77 7.76 7.23 19.31
CA GLN A 77 8.39 7.58 20.59
C GLN A 77 7.81 6.74 21.72
N GLY A 78 8.38 5.55 21.93
CA GLY A 78 7.96 4.62 22.97
C GLY A 78 8.39 5.02 24.40
N ARG A 79 7.64 4.53 25.39
CA ARG A 79 8.04 4.56 26.80
C ARG A 79 9.20 3.59 27.07
N LYS A 80 10.08 3.96 28.00
CA LYS A 80 11.28 3.17 28.33
C LYS A 80 10.91 1.76 28.80
N GLY A 81 11.43 0.75 28.11
CA GLY A 81 11.23 -0.67 28.46
C GLY A 81 9.91 -1.28 27.97
N HIS A 82 9.10 -0.53 27.22
CA HIS A 82 7.85 -1.01 26.65
C HIS A 82 7.94 -1.01 25.12
N PHE A 83 7.27 -1.99 24.50
CA PHE A 83 7.01 -1.94 23.07
C PHE A 83 5.99 -0.82 22.79
N PRO A 84 6.10 -0.08 21.67
CA PRO A 84 5.16 1.00 21.37
C PRO A 84 3.71 0.51 21.30
N GLU A 85 2.81 1.28 21.90
CA GLU A 85 1.36 1.05 21.92
C GLU A 85 0.64 2.25 21.27
N PRO A 86 -0.23 2.05 20.26
CA PRO A 86 -0.89 3.15 19.54
C PRO A 86 -1.72 4.08 20.44
N GLU A 87 -2.18 3.62 21.60
CA GLU A 87 -2.95 4.40 22.56
C GLU A 87 -2.10 5.47 23.28
N GLN A 88 -0.79 5.23 23.40
CA GLN A 88 0.08 5.99 24.30
C GLN A 88 1.23 6.64 23.56
N ASP A 89 1.87 5.90 22.67
CA ASP A 89 3.15 6.26 22.09
C ASP A 89 2.92 6.92 20.70
N PRO A 90 3.38 8.16 20.47
CA PRO A 90 3.10 8.87 19.23
C PRO A 90 3.99 8.41 18.07
N VAL A 91 3.45 8.48 16.85
CA VAL A 91 4.25 8.44 15.62
C VAL A 91 4.97 9.77 15.48
N ILE A 92 6.31 9.72 15.38
CA ILE A 92 7.16 10.90 15.31
C ILE A 92 7.79 11.10 13.94
N GLN A 93 7.98 10.04 13.15
CA GLN A 93 8.48 10.15 11.78
C GLN A 93 7.83 9.11 10.87
N ILE A 94 7.66 9.47 9.60
CA ILE A 94 7.30 8.53 8.53
C ILE A 94 8.20 8.83 7.33
N ALA A 95 9.10 7.91 7.01
CA ALA A 95 10.00 8.01 5.86
C ALA A 95 9.40 7.32 4.65
N ASN A 96 9.59 7.90 3.45
CA ASN A 96 9.04 7.36 2.21
C ASN A 96 10.07 7.42 1.08
N VAL A 97 10.09 6.37 0.28
CA VAL A 97 10.78 6.32 -1.01
C VAL A 97 9.78 5.86 -2.06
N VAL A 98 9.61 6.65 -3.12
CA VAL A 98 8.76 6.27 -4.25
C VAL A 98 9.64 5.99 -5.45
N ASN A 99 9.54 4.77 -5.97
CA ASN A 99 10.17 4.38 -7.22
C ASN A 99 9.11 4.11 -8.30
N VAL A 100 9.52 4.18 -9.56
CA VAL A 100 8.71 3.72 -10.69
C VAL A 100 9.37 2.48 -11.27
N GLN A 101 8.57 1.44 -11.55
CA GLN A 101 9.08 0.21 -12.15
C GLN A 101 9.81 0.50 -13.47
N GLY A 102 11.07 0.08 -13.54
CA GLY A 102 11.95 0.31 -14.70
C GLY A 102 12.86 1.53 -14.58
N GLU A 103 12.63 2.41 -13.60
CA GLU A 103 13.52 3.56 -13.35
C GLU A 103 14.65 3.19 -12.38
N GLU A 104 15.86 3.71 -12.65
CA GLU A 104 17.05 3.46 -11.82
C GLU A 104 17.03 4.24 -10.50
N LYS A 105 16.33 5.39 -10.48
CA LYS A 105 16.35 6.32 -9.35
C LYS A 105 14.94 6.59 -8.85
N PRO A 106 14.76 6.71 -7.53
CA PRO A 106 13.46 7.05 -6.96
C PRO A 106 13.05 8.46 -7.42
N ILE A 107 11.77 8.60 -7.73
CA ILE A 107 11.16 9.88 -8.13
C ILE A 107 10.84 10.77 -6.91
N CYS A 108 10.78 10.19 -5.72
CA CYS A 108 10.53 10.92 -4.49
C CYS A 108 11.23 10.25 -3.30
N LYS A 109 11.85 11.07 -2.45
CA LYS A 109 12.37 10.69 -1.13
C LYS A 109 11.96 11.78 -0.16
N ASN A 110 11.19 11.44 0.86
CA ASN A 110 10.79 12.40 1.88
C ASN A 110 10.71 11.77 3.26
N VAL A 111 10.69 12.62 4.27
CA VAL A 111 10.41 12.25 5.65
C VAL A 111 9.42 13.25 6.24
N PHE A 112 8.31 12.73 6.76
CA PHE A 112 7.37 13.49 7.57
C PHE A 112 7.83 13.43 9.01
N THR A 113 8.01 14.57 9.68
CA THR A 113 8.51 14.61 11.06
C THR A 113 7.59 15.40 11.97
N LEU A 114 7.44 14.93 13.20
CA LEU A 114 6.84 15.69 14.28
C LEU A 114 7.88 16.68 14.83
N ASN A 115 7.47 17.93 14.96
CA ASN A 115 8.33 19.07 15.26
C ASN A 115 9.35 19.35 14.13
N SER A 116 10.38 20.14 14.47
CA SER A 116 11.45 20.54 13.56
C SER A 116 12.43 19.41 13.26
N CYS A 117 12.90 19.36 12.03
CA CYS A 117 14.02 18.53 11.60
C CYS A 117 14.93 19.36 10.68
N LEU A 118 16.25 19.15 10.76
CA LEU A 118 17.19 19.83 9.87
C LEU A 118 17.05 19.29 8.43
N PRO A 119 17.33 20.11 7.40
CA PRO A 119 17.31 19.65 6.02
C PRO A 119 18.23 18.44 5.78
N ILE A 120 17.76 17.48 4.98
CA ILE A 120 18.52 16.30 4.57
C ILE A 120 18.82 16.40 3.08
N VAL A 121 20.10 16.28 2.70
CA VAL A 121 20.50 16.36 1.29
C VAL A 121 19.87 15.21 0.51
N GLY A 122 19.10 15.56 -0.53
CA GLY A 122 18.47 14.58 -1.42
C GLY A 122 17.18 13.94 -0.88
N ALA A 123 16.60 14.49 0.19
CA ALA A 123 15.27 14.13 0.68
C ALA A 123 14.50 15.40 1.11
N GLU A 124 13.20 15.42 0.86
CA GLU A 124 12.32 16.49 1.34
C GLU A 124 11.97 16.24 2.82
N VAL A 125 12.10 17.27 3.66
CA VAL A 125 11.76 17.20 5.09
C VAL A 125 10.45 17.96 5.30
N ILE A 126 9.39 17.24 5.68
CA ILE A 126 8.03 17.78 5.84
C ILE A 126 7.69 17.77 7.33
N THR A 127 7.84 18.93 7.97
CA THR A 127 7.61 19.08 9.41
C THR A 127 6.12 19.33 9.72
N SER A 128 5.71 18.90 10.92
CA SER A 128 4.35 19.12 11.44
C SER A 128 4.42 19.46 12.93
N GLU A 129 3.62 20.42 13.39
CA GLU A 129 3.60 20.83 14.80
C GLU A 129 2.84 19.83 15.69
N THR A 130 1.84 19.14 15.12
CA THR A 130 1.07 18.11 15.82
C THR A 130 1.09 16.79 15.06
N GLU A 131 0.87 15.70 15.78
CA GLU A 131 0.82 14.36 15.20
C GLU A 131 -0.36 14.21 14.24
N GLU A 132 -1.52 14.85 14.50
CA GLU A 132 -2.65 14.83 13.57
C GLU A 132 -2.31 15.48 12.23
N ASP A 133 -1.56 16.59 12.25
CA ASP A 133 -1.10 17.25 11.02
C ASP A 133 -0.11 16.38 10.25
N LEU A 134 0.81 15.70 10.96
CA LEU A 134 1.74 14.73 10.37
C LEU A 134 0.99 13.62 9.63
N LEU A 135 0.06 12.95 10.33
CA LEU A 135 -0.75 11.87 9.77
C LEU A 135 -1.63 12.38 8.62
N GLN A 136 -2.23 13.56 8.75
CA GLN A 136 -3.05 14.14 7.70
C GLN A 136 -2.25 14.41 6.42
N LYS A 137 -1.07 15.04 6.55
CA LYS A 137 -0.14 15.31 5.44
C LYS A 137 0.34 14.03 4.78
N TRP A 138 0.73 13.03 5.57
CA TRP A 138 1.18 11.74 5.02
C TRP A 138 0.04 11.02 4.27
N SER A 139 -1.19 11.01 4.80
CA SER A 139 -2.33 10.42 4.09
C SER A 139 -2.65 11.16 2.78
N ALA A 140 -2.46 12.49 2.76
CA ALA A 140 -2.65 13.30 1.55
C ALA A 140 -1.56 13.01 0.51
N PHE A 141 -0.31 12.87 0.96
CA PHE A 141 0.80 12.44 0.13
C PHE A 141 0.56 11.06 -0.49
N LEU A 142 0.14 10.06 0.30
CA LEU A 142 -0.19 8.72 -0.20
C LEU A 142 -1.23 8.78 -1.33
N ARG A 143 -2.29 9.58 -1.15
CA ARG A 143 -3.32 9.78 -2.18
C ARG A 143 -2.81 10.53 -3.41
N ALA A 144 -1.91 11.50 -3.23
CA ALA A 144 -1.38 12.32 -4.32
C ALA A 144 -0.35 11.56 -5.18
N VAL A 145 0.51 10.76 -4.54
CA VAL A 145 1.48 9.90 -5.23
C VAL A 145 0.77 8.80 -6.01
N ASP A 146 -0.36 8.31 -5.49
CA ASP A 146 -1.14 7.21 -6.07
C ASP A 146 -0.29 5.95 -6.36
N PRO A 147 0.35 5.33 -5.34
CA PRO A 147 1.17 4.14 -5.56
C PRO A 147 0.33 2.90 -5.90
N ASP A 148 0.78 2.10 -6.86
CA ASP A 148 0.19 0.81 -7.19
C ASP A 148 0.53 -0.24 -6.13
N ILE A 149 1.76 -0.18 -5.62
CA ILE A 149 2.30 -1.09 -4.61
C ILE A 149 2.77 -0.27 -3.40
N ILE A 150 2.33 -0.68 -2.21
CA ILE A 150 2.84 -0.22 -0.92
C ILE A 150 3.70 -1.34 -0.34
N THR A 151 4.96 -1.05 -0.05
CA THR A 151 5.95 -2.01 0.43
C THR A 151 6.76 -1.44 1.59
N GLY A 152 7.63 -2.28 2.14
CA GLY A 152 8.44 -2.04 3.33
C GLY A 152 8.81 -3.37 3.98
N TYR A 153 9.29 -3.31 5.22
CA TYR A 153 9.71 -4.50 5.96
C TYR A 153 8.94 -4.60 7.28
N ASN A 154 8.08 -5.61 7.40
CA ASN A 154 7.17 -5.82 8.52
C ASN A 154 6.00 -4.82 8.60
N ILE A 155 5.71 -4.11 7.51
CA ILE A 155 4.64 -3.11 7.44
C ILE A 155 3.25 -3.70 7.68
N GLN A 156 3.02 -4.97 7.33
CA GLN A 156 1.70 -5.58 7.52
C GLN A 156 1.41 -5.88 8.98
N ASN A 157 2.43 -6.19 9.77
CA ASN A 157 2.27 -6.60 11.16
C ASN A 157 2.63 -5.50 12.16
N PHE A 158 3.24 -4.40 11.71
CA PHE A 158 3.58 -3.27 12.56
C PHE A 158 3.11 -1.94 11.98
N ASP A 159 3.78 -1.42 10.95
CA ASP A 159 3.61 -0.02 10.52
C ASP A 159 2.17 0.35 10.14
N VAL A 160 1.55 -0.43 9.25
CA VAL A 160 0.18 -0.17 8.78
C VAL A 160 -0.82 -0.31 9.94
N PRO A 161 -0.83 -1.42 10.72
CA PRO A 161 -1.70 -1.52 11.88
C PRO A 161 -1.51 -0.41 12.90
N TYR A 162 -0.26 -0.03 13.16
CA TYR A 162 0.09 0.97 14.16
C TYR A 162 -0.46 2.34 13.77
N VAL A 163 -0.19 2.79 12.55
CA VAL A 163 -0.61 4.10 12.04
C VAL A 163 -2.13 4.19 11.93
N LEU A 164 -2.82 3.15 11.44
CA LEU A 164 -4.28 3.12 11.38
C LEU A 164 -4.92 3.15 12.77
N SER A 165 -4.37 2.41 13.73
CA SER A 165 -4.86 2.36 15.11
C SER A 165 -4.59 3.69 15.83
N ARG A 166 -3.41 4.28 15.66
CA ARG A 166 -3.04 5.57 16.23
C ARG A 166 -3.93 6.69 15.73
N ALA A 167 -4.18 6.73 14.42
CA ALA A 167 -5.11 7.70 13.83
C ALA A 167 -6.54 7.54 14.37
N LYS A 168 -6.99 6.30 14.63
CA LYS A 168 -8.29 6.04 15.27
C LYS A 168 -8.33 6.53 16.72
N VAL A 169 -7.25 6.36 17.48
CA VAL A 169 -7.13 6.87 18.86
C VAL A 169 -7.23 8.40 18.87
N LEU A 170 -6.45 9.08 18.03
CA LEU A 170 -6.47 10.54 17.91
C LEU A 170 -7.82 11.05 17.35
N GLY A 171 -8.41 10.30 16.43
CA GLY A 171 -9.72 10.59 15.82
C GLY A 171 -10.88 10.65 16.82
N LYS A 172 -10.77 9.98 17.98
CA LYS A 172 -11.75 10.12 19.07
C LYS A 172 -11.80 11.53 19.66
N ARG A 173 -10.74 12.32 19.48
CA ARG A 173 -10.60 13.69 20.01
C ARG A 173 -10.63 14.75 18.91
N SER A 174 -10.37 14.39 17.65
CA SER A 174 -10.24 15.31 16.52
C SER A 174 -10.87 14.74 15.26
N SER A 175 -11.83 15.46 14.66
CA SER A 175 -12.48 15.05 13.41
C SER A 175 -11.56 15.11 12.19
N LYS A 176 -10.37 15.73 12.30
CA LYS A 176 -9.40 15.86 11.20
C LYS A 176 -8.93 14.51 10.65
N LEU A 177 -8.94 13.47 11.49
CA LEU A 177 -8.48 12.12 11.13
C LEU A 177 -9.62 11.14 10.79
N ASN A 178 -10.88 11.58 10.76
CA ASN A 178 -12.01 10.71 10.44
C ASN A 178 -11.89 10.02 9.07
N ARG A 179 -11.20 10.69 8.13
CA ARG A 179 -10.96 10.20 6.76
C ARG A 179 -9.53 9.71 6.56
N PHE A 180 -8.75 9.56 7.62
CA PHE A 180 -7.34 9.20 7.54
C PHE A 180 -7.16 7.85 6.83
N ALA A 181 -8.00 6.87 7.15
CA ALA A 181 -7.92 5.52 6.57
C ALA A 181 -8.44 5.42 5.12
N GLU A 182 -8.83 6.51 4.46
CA GLU A 182 -9.15 6.52 3.02
C GLU A 182 -7.87 6.46 2.16
N TRP A 183 -7.15 5.34 2.24
CA TRP A 183 -5.89 5.12 1.52
C TRP A 183 -6.09 4.60 0.10
N GLY A 184 -7.24 3.95 -0.16
CA GLY A 184 -7.54 3.32 -1.44
C GLY A 184 -7.86 4.33 -2.56
N ARG A 185 -8.04 3.78 -3.76
CA ARG A 185 -8.45 4.54 -4.95
C ARG A 185 -9.95 4.83 -4.98
N ILE A 186 -10.77 4.03 -4.28
CA ILE A 186 -12.21 4.26 -4.17
C ILE A 186 -12.48 5.33 -3.11
N LYS A 187 -13.19 6.41 -3.50
CA LYS A 187 -13.55 7.51 -2.59
C LYS A 187 -14.39 6.96 -1.43
N SER A 188 -14.15 7.46 -0.22
CA SER A 188 -14.89 7.07 1.00
C SER A 188 -14.74 5.61 1.43
N SER A 189 -13.93 4.79 0.74
CA SER A 189 -13.59 3.45 1.19
C SER A 189 -12.43 3.51 2.18
N LEU A 190 -12.63 2.95 3.37
CA LEU A 190 -11.59 2.87 4.40
C LEU A 190 -10.73 1.61 4.21
N ALA A 191 -9.45 1.73 4.56
CA ALA A 191 -8.56 0.58 4.71
C ALA A 191 -9.09 -0.33 5.84
N ARG A 192 -9.14 -1.64 5.58
CA ARG A 192 -9.74 -2.63 6.49
C ARG A 192 -8.71 -3.65 6.91
N MET A 193 -8.38 -3.67 8.20
CA MET A 193 -7.51 -4.68 8.80
C MET A 193 -8.30 -5.93 9.14
N ARG A 194 -7.69 -7.09 8.91
CA ARG A 194 -8.20 -8.40 9.28
C ARG A 194 -7.05 -9.24 9.83
N GLU A 195 -7.23 -9.78 11.02
CA GLU A 195 -6.33 -10.81 11.55
C GLU A 195 -6.50 -12.09 10.73
N THR A 196 -5.38 -12.65 10.31
CA THR A 196 -5.32 -13.90 9.56
C THR A 196 -4.32 -14.84 10.22
N THR A 197 -4.65 -16.13 10.17
CA THR A 197 -3.74 -17.18 10.59
C THR A 197 -3.42 -18.02 9.37
N PHE A 198 -2.14 -18.10 9.02
CA PHE A 198 -1.65 -19.02 8.00
C PHE A 198 -1.00 -20.22 8.66
N GLU A 199 -1.43 -21.42 8.29
CA GLU A 199 -0.87 -22.65 8.81
C GLU A 199 -0.59 -23.63 7.65
N SER A 200 0.65 -24.11 7.56
CA SER A 200 1.02 -25.16 6.62
C SER A 200 2.16 -26.02 7.18
N SER A 201 2.24 -27.27 6.73
CA SER A 201 3.34 -28.18 7.11
C SER A 201 4.72 -27.65 6.73
N ALA A 202 4.83 -26.91 5.63
CA ALA A 202 6.11 -26.36 5.16
C ALA A 202 6.51 -25.03 5.83
N HIS A 203 5.55 -24.22 6.30
CA HIS A 203 5.81 -22.84 6.77
C HIS A 203 5.38 -22.57 8.23
N GLY A 204 4.83 -23.57 8.92
CA GLY A 204 4.33 -23.47 10.30
C GLY A 204 3.06 -22.64 10.43
N LYS A 205 2.69 -22.32 11.68
CA LYS A 205 1.58 -21.43 12.03
C LYS A 205 2.10 -20.01 12.25
N ARG A 206 1.48 -19.02 11.60
CA ARG A 206 1.81 -17.60 11.72
C ARG A 206 0.54 -16.78 11.81
N GLU A 207 0.54 -15.82 12.71
CA GLU A 207 -0.50 -14.80 12.83
C GLU A 207 -0.01 -13.56 12.08
N ASN A 208 -0.85 -13.04 11.20
CA ASN A 208 -0.57 -11.87 10.38
C ASN A 208 -1.77 -10.94 10.41
N VAL A 209 -1.55 -9.68 10.06
CA VAL A 209 -2.62 -8.74 9.75
C VAL A 209 -2.63 -8.47 8.24
N GLU A 210 -3.76 -8.74 7.61
CA GLU A 210 -4.01 -8.34 6.23
C GLU A 210 -4.78 -7.03 6.22
N THR A 211 -4.27 -6.03 5.49
CA THR A 211 -4.97 -4.76 5.31
C THR A 211 -5.43 -4.64 3.87
N THR A 212 -6.74 -4.60 3.65
CA THR A 212 -7.32 -4.34 2.33
C THR A 212 -7.33 -2.85 2.05
N VAL A 213 -6.65 -2.44 0.98
CA VAL A 213 -6.65 -1.07 0.45
C VAL A 213 -7.12 -1.12 -1.00
N GLU A 214 -8.38 -0.74 -1.25
CA GLU A 214 -9.01 -0.89 -2.56
C GLU A 214 -8.19 -0.24 -3.69
N GLY A 215 -7.83 -1.03 -4.70
CA GLY A 215 -7.07 -0.59 -5.87
C GLY A 215 -5.55 -0.47 -5.67
N ARG A 216 -5.01 -0.91 -4.53
CA ARG A 216 -3.55 -0.95 -4.26
C ARG A 216 -3.16 -2.32 -3.70
N VAL A 217 -1.93 -2.74 -3.99
CA VAL A 217 -1.36 -3.98 -3.44
C VAL A 217 -0.43 -3.63 -2.27
N ILE A 218 -0.60 -4.30 -1.13
CA ILE A 218 0.41 -4.29 -0.07
C ILE A 218 1.32 -5.50 -0.27
N PHE A 219 2.61 -5.24 -0.40
CA PHE A 219 3.64 -6.26 -0.58
C PHE A 219 4.71 -6.10 0.51
N ASP A 220 4.63 -6.89 1.57
CA ASP A 220 5.59 -6.84 2.67
C ASP A 220 6.79 -7.75 2.41
N MET A 221 7.99 -7.17 2.42
CA MET A 221 9.22 -7.90 2.16
C MET A 221 9.47 -9.00 3.19
N ILE A 222 9.08 -8.83 4.45
CA ILE A 222 9.32 -9.87 5.47
C ILE A 222 8.54 -11.15 5.13
N GLN A 223 7.33 -11.03 4.57
CA GLN A 223 6.51 -12.16 4.15
C GLN A 223 7.13 -12.88 2.94
N TYR A 224 7.73 -12.12 2.00
CA TYR A 224 8.51 -12.70 0.91
C TYR A 224 9.72 -13.47 1.45
N MET A 225 10.47 -12.89 2.39
CA MET A 225 11.65 -13.53 2.98
C MET A 225 11.29 -14.85 3.65
N TYR A 226 10.21 -14.87 4.44
CA TYR A 226 9.74 -16.08 5.12
C TYR A 226 9.32 -17.21 4.18
N ARG A 227 8.82 -16.88 2.99
CA ARG A 227 8.35 -17.88 2.01
C ARG A 227 9.47 -18.42 1.12
N ASN A 228 10.46 -17.60 0.80
CA ASN A 228 11.45 -17.92 -0.24
C ASN A 228 12.85 -18.21 0.28
N HIS A 229 13.15 -17.89 1.54
CA HIS A 229 14.47 -18.06 2.12
C HIS A 229 14.39 -18.83 3.45
N LYS A 230 15.47 -19.54 3.81
CA LYS A 230 15.64 -20.22 5.10
C LYS A 230 16.82 -19.61 5.83
N LEU A 231 16.56 -18.60 6.65
CA LEU A 231 17.57 -17.85 7.38
C LEU A 231 17.55 -18.18 8.87
N SER A 232 18.69 -17.98 9.54
CA SER A 232 18.80 -18.07 11.00
C SER A 232 18.08 -16.92 11.71
N SER A 233 17.99 -15.75 11.06
CA SER A 233 17.26 -14.57 11.51
C SER A 233 16.60 -13.84 10.34
N TYR A 234 15.42 -13.30 10.58
CA TYR A 234 14.64 -12.47 9.64
C TYR A 234 14.50 -11.04 10.16
N SER A 235 15.44 -10.57 10.99
CA SER A 235 15.54 -9.13 11.25
C SER A 235 16.02 -8.42 10.00
N LEU A 236 15.57 -7.18 9.80
CA LEU A 236 15.99 -6.37 8.66
C LEU A 236 17.53 -6.30 8.58
N ASN A 237 18.21 -6.05 9.71
CA ASN A 237 19.67 -6.03 9.79
C ASN A 237 20.33 -7.32 9.28
N ASN A 238 19.78 -8.49 9.64
CA ASN A 238 20.35 -9.77 9.22
C ASN A 238 20.11 -10.01 7.73
N VAL A 239 18.90 -9.72 7.24
CA VAL A 239 18.57 -9.87 5.81
C VAL A 239 19.39 -8.91 4.95
N SER A 240 19.55 -7.66 5.35
CA SER A 240 20.34 -6.66 4.63
C SER A 240 21.85 -6.92 4.65
N ALA A 241 22.33 -7.73 5.59
CA ALA A 241 23.74 -8.12 5.63
C ALA A 241 24.03 -9.33 4.71
N GLU A 242 23.01 -10.16 4.44
CA GLU A 242 23.13 -11.37 3.63
C GLU A 242 23.00 -11.09 2.12
N PHE A 243 22.21 -10.09 1.71
CA PHE A 243 21.90 -9.74 0.31
C PHE A 243 22.28 -8.29 0.00
#